data_AF-A0A3M0WUK5-F1
#
_entry.id   AF-A0A3M0WUK5-F1
#
_cell.length_a   1.000
_cell.length_b   1.000
_cell.length_c   1.000
_cell.angle_alpha   90.00
_cell.angle_beta   90.00
_cell.angle_gamma   90.00
#
_symmetry.space_group_name_H-M   'P 1'
#
loop_
_entity.id
_entity.type
_entity.pdbx_description
1 polymer ?
#
loop_
_entity_poly.entity_id
_entity_poly.type
_entity_poly.pdbx_seq_one_letter_code
_entity_poly.pdbx_strand_id
1 'polypeptide(L)'
;EFVRTPKFRVEKADDKIEKNKYFQSTKIDDSAFVELLLAFYCFIGVAASIYFLEIAALPFQLMFFFGFASISLLSFKHTYQKNQKGKLQNAKLR
;
A
#
# COMPACT_ATOMS: atom_id res chain seq x y z
N GLU A 1 22.67 -38.10 -3.79
CA GLU A 1 21.77 -37.27 -4.61
C GLU A 1 21.64 -35.89 -3.96
N PHE A 2 21.73 -34.80 -4.71
CA PHE A 2 21.60 -33.44 -4.16
C PHE A 2 20.15 -33.21 -3.75
N VAL A 3 19.88 -33.25 -2.44
CA VAL A 3 18.57 -32.85 -1.89
C VAL A 3 18.47 -31.34 -2.04
N ARG A 4 17.68 -30.89 -3.02
CA ARG A 4 17.34 -29.48 -3.20
C ARG A 4 16.60 -29.02 -1.94
N THR A 5 17.21 -28.20 -1.09
CA THR A 5 16.50 -27.58 0.02
C THR A 5 15.56 -26.50 -0.54
N PRO A 6 14.23 -26.64 -0.40
CA PRO A 6 13.31 -25.66 -0.93
C PRO A 6 13.47 -24.35 -0.15
N LYS A 7 13.64 -23.23 -0.86
CA LYS A 7 13.81 -21.87 -0.29
C LYS A 7 12.69 -21.46 0.68
N PHE A 8 11.55 -22.14 0.62
CA PHE A 8 10.38 -21.92 1.47
C PHE A 8 10.04 -23.08 2.41
N ARG A 9 10.83 -24.17 2.43
CA ARG A 9 10.63 -25.37 3.28
C ARG A 9 9.17 -25.82 3.36
N VAL A 10 8.48 -25.84 2.21
CA VAL A 10 7.13 -26.39 2.07
C VAL A 10 7.31 -27.86 1.72
N GLU A 11 7.24 -28.72 2.73
CA GLU A 11 7.46 -30.17 2.57
C GLU A 11 6.13 -30.94 2.58
N LYS A 12 5.05 -30.35 3.14
CA LYS A 12 3.70 -30.92 3.17
C LYS A 12 2.67 -29.98 2.53
N ALA A 13 1.59 -30.54 2.00
CA ALA A 13 0.49 -29.77 1.39
C ALA A 13 -0.23 -28.82 2.37
N ASP A 14 -0.08 -29.03 3.69
CA ASP A 14 -0.64 -28.20 4.76
C ASP A 14 0.39 -27.24 5.40
N ASP A 15 1.61 -27.16 4.86
CA ASP A 15 2.62 -26.22 5.37
C ASP A 15 2.18 -24.77 5.10
N LYS A 16 1.83 -24.06 6.17
CA LYS A 16 1.35 -22.68 6.12
C LYS A 16 2.49 -21.73 5.77
N ILE A 17 2.49 -21.23 4.54
CA ILE A 17 3.37 -20.16 4.02
C ILE A 17 3.30 -18.89 4.90
N GLU A 18 2.23 -18.74 5.69
CA GLU A 18 1.94 -17.62 6.57
C GLU A 18 2.93 -17.43 7.74
N LYS A 19 3.71 -18.46 8.11
CA LYS A 19 4.76 -18.36 9.16
C LYS A 19 6.08 -17.77 8.64
N ASN A 20 6.17 -17.47 7.35
CA ASN A 20 7.40 -16.99 6.76
C ASN A 20 7.67 -15.52 7.16
N LYS A 21 8.86 -15.27 7.73
CA LYS A 21 9.35 -13.97 8.23
C LYS A 21 9.20 -12.84 7.21
N TYR A 22 9.23 -13.14 5.92
CA TYR A 22 9.06 -12.17 4.84
C TYR A 22 7.63 -11.60 4.74
N PHE A 23 6.59 -12.35 5.11
CA PHE A 23 5.20 -11.88 5.05
C PHE A 23 4.74 -11.15 6.32
N GLN A 24 5.32 -11.51 7.47
CA GLN A 24 4.99 -10.87 8.75
C GLN A 24 5.61 -9.47 8.92
N SER A 25 6.70 -9.17 8.22
CA SER A 25 7.46 -7.91 8.44
C SER A 25 6.97 -6.69 7.64
N THR A 26 5.97 -6.80 6.77
CA THR A 26 5.42 -5.60 6.11
C THR A 26 4.54 -4.87 7.11
N LYS A 27 5.16 -3.93 7.83
CA LYS A 27 4.46 -2.91 8.61
C LYS A 27 3.65 -2.02 7.66
N ILE A 28 2.74 -1.25 8.22
CA ILE A 28 2.08 -0.16 7.50
C ILE A 28 3.19 0.68 6.88
N ASP A 29 3.11 0.90 5.58
CA ASP A 29 4.09 1.71 4.87
C ASP A 29 3.85 3.16 5.30
N ASP A 30 4.69 3.69 6.20
CA ASP A 30 4.58 5.09 6.68
C ASP A 30 4.64 6.08 5.51
N SER A 31 5.19 5.65 4.36
CA SER A 31 5.15 6.36 3.08
C SER A 31 3.74 6.71 2.61
N ALA A 32 2.74 5.84 2.83
CA ALA A 32 1.36 6.07 2.39
C ALA A 32 0.70 7.29 3.06
N PHE A 33 1.13 7.62 4.28
CA PHE A 33 0.69 8.81 4.99
C PHE A 33 1.28 10.09 4.37
N VAL A 34 2.57 10.04 3.99
CA VAL A 34 3.25 11.14 3.29
C VAL A 34 2.62 11.38 1.92
N GLU A 35 2.30 10.31 1.18
CA GLU A 35 1.60 10.39 -0.10
C GLU A 35 0.20 11.03 0.03
N LEU A 36 -0.54 10.70 1.10
CA LEU A 36 -1.85 11.30 1.37
C LEU A 36 -1.73 12.81 1.64
N LEU A 37 -0.75 13.22 2.44
CA LEU A 37 -0.47 14.64 2.70
C LEU A 37 -0.10 15.37 1.42
N LEU A 38 0.70 14.73 0.56
CA LEU A 38 1.11 15.30 -0.71
C LEU A 38 -0.06 15.43 -1.69
N ALA A 39 -0.99 14.47 -1.71
CA ALA A 39 -2.23 14.60 -2.47
C ALA A 39 -3.05 15.82 -1.99
N PHE A 40 -3.18 16.02 -0.67
CA PHE A 40 -3.85 17.19 -0.11
C PHE A 40 -3.15 18.51 -0.49
N TYR A 41 -1.82 18.54 -0.40
CA TYR A 41 -1.02 19.68 -0.85
C TYR A 41 -1.26 19.98 -2.33
N CYS A 42 -1.28 18.95 -3.18
CA CYS A 42 -1.57 19.12 -4.60
C CYS A 42 -2.98 19.67 -4.83
N PHE A 43 -3.98 19.19 -4.10
CA PHE A 43 -5.35 19.67 -4.19
C PHE A 43 -5.48 21.17 -3.84
N ILE A 44 -4.77 21.64 -2.81
CA ILE A 44 -4.71 23.07 -2.47
C ILE A 44 -4.10 23.86 -3.63
N GLY A 45 -3.04 23.35 -4.25
CA GLY A 45 -2.46 23.99 -5.43
C GLY A 45 -3.42 24.04 -6.63
N VAL A 46 -4.32 23.06 -6.81
CA VAL A 46 -5.35 23.13 -7.87
C VAL A 46 -6.27 24.33 -7.61
N ALA A 47 -6.72 24.49 -6.36
CA ALA A 47 -7.55 25.62 -5.96
C ALA A 47 -6.82 26.97 -6.15
N ALA A 48 -5.53 27.02 -5.81
CA ALA A 48 -4.69 28.20 -6.03
C ALA A 48 -4.54 28.53 -7.52
N SER A 49 -4.25 27.54 -8.38
CA SER A 49 -4.11 27.76 -9.82
C SER A 49 -5.40 28.26 -10.47
N ILE A 50 -6.57 27.83 -9.97
CA ILE A 50 -7.87 28.38 -10.41
C ILE A 50 -8.01 29.84 -10.00
N TYR A 51 -7.59 30.20 -8.78
CA TYR A 51 -7.65 31.58 -8.29
C TYR A 51 -6.75 32.54 -9.07
N PHE A 52 -5.52 32.12 -9.40
CA PHE A 52 -4.56 32.93 -10.15
C PHE A 52 -4.76 32.90 -11.68
N LEU A 53 -5.80 32.21 -12.17
CA LEU A 53 -6.09 32.03 -13.61
C LEU A 53 -4.93 31.39 -14.40
N GLU A 54 -4.08 30.61 -13.72
CA GLU A 54 -2.97 29.88 -14.33
C GLU A 54 -3.45 28.54 -14.89
N ILE A 55 -4.22 28.61 -15.98
CA ILE A 55 -4.85 27.43 -16.61
C ILE A 55 -3.80 26.41 -17.08
N ALA A 56 -2.60 26.86 -17.43
CA ALA A 56 -1.50 25.99 -17.84
C ALA A 56 -0.99 25.07 -16.71
N ALA A 57 -1.07 25.50 -15.44
CA ALA A 57 -0.61 24.72 -14.29
C ALA A 57 -1.66 23.68 -13.83
N LEU A 58 -2.93 23.92 -14.12
CA LEU A 58 -4.07 23.10 -13.73
C LEU A 58 -3.95 21.62 -14.13
N PRO A 59 -3.62 21.25 -15.39
CA PRO A 59 -3.47 19.85 -15.78
C PRO A 59 -2.31 19.15 -15.04
N PHE A 60 -1.20 19.84 -14.79
CA PHE A 60 -0.08 19.29 -14.03
C PHE A 60 -0.46 19.02 -12.58
N GLN A 61 -1.17 19.96 -11.97
CA GLN A 61 -1.57 19.85 -10.58
C GLN A 61 -2.62 18.77 -10.36
N LEU A 62 -3.56 18.62 -11.30
CA LEU A 62 -4.52 17.50 -11.31
C LEU A 62 -3.83 16.16 -11.53
N MET A 63 -2.88 16.07 -12.46
CA MET A 63 -2.11 14.85 -12.71
C MET A 63 -1.39 14.38 -11.43
N PHE A 64 -0.74 15.31 -10.71
CA PHE A 64 -0.09 14.98 -9.44
C PHE A 64 -1.09 14.59 -8.36
N PHE A 65 -2.20 15.31 -8.23
CA PHE A 65 -3.26 14.95 -7.28
C PHE A 65 -3.77 13.52 -7.52
N PHE A 66 -4.14 13.18 -8.76
CA PHE A 66 -4.62 11.84 -9.09
C PHE A 66 -3.54 10.77 -8.91
N GLY A 67 -2.28 11.09 -9.21
CA GLY A 67 -1.14 10.21 -8.98
C GLY A 67 -0.99 9.85 -7.50
N PHE A 68 -0.80 10.84 -6.64
CA PHE A 68 -0.61 10.62 -5.20
C PHE A 68 -1.87 10.05 -4.52
N ALA A 69 -3.07 10.49 -4.92
CA ALA A 69 -4.31 9.93 -4.41
C ALA A 69 -4.45 8.45 -4.76
N SER A 70 -4.15 8.05 -6.00
CA SER A 70 -4.29 6.64 -6.43
C SER A 70 -3.31 5.72 -5.69
N ILE A 71 -2.05 6.15 -5.54
CA ILE A 71 -1.03 5.37 -4.83
C ILE A 71 -1.43 5.24 -3.34
N SER A 72 -1.78 6.36 -2.71
CA SER A 72 -2.21 6.37 -1.31
C SER A 72 -3.42 5.46 -1.07
N LEU A 73 -4.45 5.54 -1.92
CA LEU A 73 -5.63 4.67 -1.84
C LEU A 73 -5.29 3.19 -1.98
N LEU A 74 -4.39 2.83 -2.91
CA LEU A 74 -3.95 1.46 -3.09
C LEU A 74 -3.19 0.94 -1.87
N SER A 75 -2.30 1.76 -1.30
CA SER A 75 -1.54 1.46 -0.08
C SER A 75 -2.46 1.25 1.12
N PHE A 76 -3.47 2.11 1.30
CA PHE A 76 -4.48 1.93 2.34
C PHE A 76 -5.34 0.67 2.13
N LYS A 77 -5.77 0.40 0.88
CA LYS A 77 -6.53 -0.81 0.55
C LYS A 77 -5.75 -2.08 0.85
N HIS A 78 -4.47 -2.12 0.50
CA HIS A 78 -3.60 -3.27 0.76
C HIS A 78 -3.43 -3.49 2.27
N THR A 79 -3.20 -2.41 3.03
CA THR A 79 -3.12 -2.45 4.50
C THR A 79 -4.42 -2.94 5.14
N TYR A 80 -5.58 -2.46 4.66
CA TYR A 80 -6.89 -2.89 5.15
C TYR A 80 -7.15 -4.37 4.90
N GLN A 81 -6.87 -4.86 3.69
CA GLN A 81 -7.03 -6.29 3.34
C GLN A 81 -6.07 -7.17 4.15
N LYS A 82 -4.83 -6.73 4.39
CA LYS A 82 -3.87 -7.43 5.24
C LYS A 82 -4.37 -7.52 6.69
N ASN A 83 -4.87 -6.43 7.25
CA ASN A 83 -5.44 -6.40 8.59
C ASN A 83 -6.65 -7.34 8.74
N GLN A 84 -7.52 -7.43 7.74
CA GLN A 84 -8.64 -8.39 7.76
C GLN A 84 -8.16 -9.85 7.75
N LYS A 85 -7.20 -10.20 6.88
CA LYS A 85 -6.61 -11.55 6.86
C LYS A 85 -5.92 -11.90 8.18
N GLY A 86 -5.22 -10.95 8.79
CA GLY A 86 -4.61 -11.12 10.11
C GLY A 86 -5.63 -11.37 11.22
N LYS A 87 -6.77 -10.66 11.22
CA LYS A 87 -7.85 -10.89 12.21
C LYS A 87 -8.50 -12.27 12.02
N LEU A 88 -8.74 -12.70 10.79
CA LEU A 88 -9.35 -14.00 10.48
C LEU A 88 -8.43 -15.17 10.85
N GLN A 89 -7.12 -15.03 10.62
CA GLN A 89 -6.12 -16.05 10.99
C GLN A 89 -5.99 -16.19 12.52
N ASN A 90 -6.03 -15.08 13.26
CA ASN A 90 -6.00 -15.10 14.73
C ASN A 90 -7.29 -15.69 15.34
N ALA A 91 -8.45 -15.47 14.71
CA ALA A 91 -9.71 -16.06 15.16
C ALA A 91 -9.80 -17.57 14.94
N LYS A 92 -9.09 -18.12 13.92
CA LYS A 92 -9.03 -19.57 13.63
C LYS A 92 -8.02 -20.34 14.51
N LEU A 93 -7.18 -19.62 15.26
CA LEU A 93 -6.14 -20.16 16.14
C LEU A 93 -6.57 -20.19 17.62
N ARG A 94 -7.78 -19.71 17.93
CA ARG A 94 -8.48 -19.86 19.21
C ARG A 94 -9.59 -20.90 19.05
#